data_AF-A0A6C0DCP6-F1
#
_entry.id   AF-A0A6C0DCP6-F1
#
_cell.length_a   1.000
_cell.length_b   1.000
_cell.length_c   1.000
_cell.angle_alpha   90.00
_cell.angle_beta   90.00
_cell.angle_gamma   90.00
#
_symmetry.space_group_name_H-M   'P 1'
#
loop_
_entity.id
_entity.type
_entity.pdbx_description
1 polymer ?
#
loop_
_entity_poly.entity_id
_entity_poly.type
_entity_poly.pdbx_seq_one_letter_code
_entity_poly.pdbx_strand_id
1 'polypeptide(L)'
;MSKPIKMFRKEPPLEYVEHILREMGFIGIHDLRWFSKDEIRLSTLEDWLPELEMYYLPCKARRFIHLWTDTSILTILRHILHCHMYTLQKEERLYKGVKQLLYQIQPMKGRFDLSGANLEVSFD
;
A
#
# COMPACT_ATOMS: atom_id res chain seq x y z
N MET A 1 1.99 -20.29 12.71
CA MET A 1 1.95 -18.99 12.01
C MET A 1 0.88 -19.05 10.93
N SER A 2 -0.06 -18.10 10.89
CA SER A 2 -1.11 -18.04 9.85
C SER A 2 -0.48 -17.71 8.49
N LYS A 3 -0.88 -18.43 7.44
CA LYS A 3 -0.44 -18.18 6.06
C LYS A 3 -0.86 -16.76 5.65
N PRO A 4 0.03 -15.94 5.05
CA PRO A 4 -0.34 -14.60 4.61
C PRO A 4 -1.52 -14.67 3.63
N ILE A 5 -2.53 -13.84 3.89
CA ILE A 5 -3.76 -13.81 3.09
C ILE A 5 -3.41 -13.21 1.72
N LYS A 6 -3.54 -14.01 0.66
CA LYS A 6 -3.37 -13.53 -0.72
C LYS A 6 -4.42 -12.47 -1.05
N MET A 7 -4.01 -11.33 -1.60
CA MET A 7 -4.92 -10.24 -2.00
C MET A 7 -5.29 -10.33 -3.49
N PHE A 8 -4.31 -10.67 -4.32
CA PHE A 8 -4.42 -10.69 -5.77
C PHE A 8 -4.45 -12.11 -6.34
N ARG A 9 -5.11 -12.33 -7.47
CA ARG A 9 -4.98 -13.55 -8.27
C ARG A 9 -3.62 -13.59 -8.95
N LYS A 10 -3.26 -12.46 -9.56
CA LYS A 10 -1.98 -12.12 -10.19
C LYS A 10 -1.54 -10.78 -9.64
N GLU A 11 -0.27 -10.63 -9.27
CA GLU A 11 0.24 -9.36 -8.79
C GLU A 11 0.23 -8.32 -9.93
N PRO A 12 -0.21 -7.07 -9.68
CA PRO A 12 -0.07 -6.01 -10.65
C PRO A 12 1.41 -5.77 -10.94
N PRO A 13 1.81 -5.50 -12.19
CA PRO A 13 3.20 -5.21 -12.52
C PRO A 13 3.62 -3.86 -11.91
N LEU A 14 4.91 -3.72 -11.58
CA LEU A 14 5.43 -2.51 -10.92
C LEU A 14 5.16 -1.24 -11.74
N GLU A 15 5.31 -1.29 -13.06
CA GLU A 15 5.02 -0.16 -13.95
C GLU A 15 3.58 0.34 -13.82
N TYR A 16 2.63 -0.59 -13.65
CA TYR A 16 1.23 -0.25 -13.45
C TYR A 16 0.98 0.33 -12.05
N VAL A 17 1.64 -0.19 -11.02
CA VAL A 17 1.59 0.39 -9.67
C VAL A 17 2.19 1.81 -9.65
N GLU A 18 3.31 2.04 -10.32
CA GLU A 18 3.91 3.37 -10.50
C GLU A 18 2.95 4.35 -11.18
N HIS A 19 2.25 3.89 -12.21
CA HIS A 19 1.20 4.68 -12.86
C HIS A 19 0.09 5.06 -11.87
N ILE A 20 -0.47 4.08 -11.14
CA ILE A 20 -1.51 4.34 -10.12
C ILE A 20 -1.01 5.35 -9.07
N LEU A 21 0.23 5.22 -8.59
CA LEU A 21 0.80 6.13 -7.61
C LEU A 21 0.85 7.57 -8.13
N ARG A 22 1.20 7.77 -9.41
CA ARG A 22 1.18 9.10 -10.05
C ARG A 22 -0.23 9.66 -10.16
N GLU A 23 -1.20 8.82 -10.57
CA GLU A 23 -2.61 9.22 -10.63
C GLU A 23 -3.19 9.58 -9.26
N MET A 24 -2.70 8.95 -8.19
CA MET A 24 -3.03 9.28 -6.80
C MET A 24 -2.35 10.55 -6.28
N GLY A 25 -1.40 11.12 -7.03
CA GLY A 25 -0.67 12.35 -6.67
C GLY A 25 0.70 12.15 -6.00
N PHE A 26 1.28 10.95 -6.10
CA PHE A 26 2.66 10.66 -5.65
C PHE A 26 3.66 10.78 -6.81
N ILE A 27 4.94 10.91 -6.47
CA ILE A 27 6.02 10.94 -7.50
C ILE A 27 6.35 9.52 -8.01
N GLY A 28 6.09 8.50 -7.19
CA GLY A 28 6.33 7.08 -7.47
C GLY A 28 6.44 6.26 -6.19
N ILE A 29 6.92 5.02 -6.27
CA ILE A 29 7.03 4.11 -5.12
C ILE A 29 8.08 4.55 -4.09
N HIS A 30 9.02 5.40 -4.49
CA HIS A 30 10.06 5.98 -3.65
C HIS A 30 9.69 7.35 -3.06
N ASP A 31 8.42 7.76 -3.13
CA ASP A 31 7.97 9.02 -2.53
C ASP A 31 8.02 8.95 -0.99
N LEU A 32 9.06 9.56 -0.42
CA LEU A 32 9.28 9.59 1.03
C LEU A 32 8.54 10.74 1.72
N ARG A 33 7.63 11.44 1.05
CA ARG A 33 6.86 12.52 1.66
C ARG A 33 5.84 11.97 2.67
N TRP A 34 5.69 12.66 3.79
CA TRP A 34 4.56 12.43 4.69
C TRP A 34 3.30 13.07 4.12
N PHE A 35 2.20 12.34 4.08
CA PHE A 35 0.93 12.81 3.54
C PHE A 35 -0.25 12.40 4.41
N SER A 36 -1.29 13.22 4.41
CA SER A 36 -2.60 12.91 4.99
C SER A 36 -3.49 12.19 3.96
N LYS A 37 -4.55 11.52 4.42
CA LYS A 37 -5.52 10.86 3.52
C LYS A 37 -6.10 11.84 2.49
N ASP A 38 -6.34 13.08 2.90
CA ASP A 38 -7.00 14.11 2.10
C ASP A 38 -6.11 14.61 0.94
N GLU A 39 -4.81 14.32 0.97
CA GLU A 39 -3.88 14.63 -0.13
C GLU A 39 -3.88 13.56 -1.24
N ILE A 40 -4.55 12.42 -1.05
CA ILE A 40 -4.69 11.41 -2.10
C ILE A 40 -5.72 11.88 -3.12
N ARG A 41 -5.32 11.95 -4.39
CA ARG A 41 -6.23 12.30 -5.48
C ARG A 41 -7.17 11.12 -5.77
N LEU A 42 -8.45 11.31 -5.49
CA LEU A 42 -9.50 10.32 -5.75
C LEU A 42 -10.24 10.55 -7.09
N SER A 43 -10.09 11.72 -7.71
CA SER A 43 -10.78 12.06 -8.95
C SER A 43 -10.38 11.22 -10.16
N THR A 44 -9.25 10.50 -10.07
CA THR A 44 -8.69 9.64 -11.13
C THR A 44 -9.06 8.17 -10.94
N LEU A 45 -9.89 7.83 -9.94
CA LEU A 45 -10.25 6.45 -9.62
C LEU A 45 -10.86 5.70 -10.81
N GLU A 46 -11.73 6.35 -11.56
CA GLU A 46 -12.43 5.72 -12.69
C GLU A 46 -11.47 5.31 -13.83
N ASP A 47 -10.28 5.94 -13.90
CA ASP A 47 -9.31 5.71 -14.97
C ASP A 47 -8.50 4.42 -14.76
N TRP A 48 -8.14 4.09 -13.52
CA TRP A 48 -7.24 2.95 -13.20
C TRP A 48 -7.88 1.86 -12.33
N LEU A 49 -8.93 2.16 -11.57
CA LEU A 49 -9.54 1.18 -10.67
C LEU A 49 -10.11 -0.07 -11.40
N PRO A 50 -10.75 0.05 -12.58
CA PRO A 50 -11.26 -1.11 -13.32
C PRO A 50 -10.17 -2.10 -13.73
N GLU A 51 -9.01 -1.60 -14.19
CA GLU A 51 -7.89 -2.48 -14.53
C GLU A 51 -7.27 -3.09 -13.27
N LEU A 52 -7.14 -2.33 -12.18
CA LEU A 52 -6.63 -2.86 -10.92
C LEU A 52 -7.55 -3.98 -10.36
N GLU A 53 -8.86 -3.86 -10.53
CA GLU A 53 -9.84 -4.86 -10.11
C GLU A 53 -9.55 -6.25 -10.69
N MET A 54 -9.12 -6.30 -11.95
CA MET A 54 -8.81 -7.57 -12.64
C MET A 54 -7.71 -8.38 -11.95
N TYR A 55 -6.81 -7.71 -11.22
CA TYR A 55 -5.76 -8.36 -10.44
C TYR A 55 -6.28 -8.93 -9.11
N TYR A 56 -7.35 -8.39 -8.54
CA TYR A 56 -7.86 -8.81 -7.23
C TYR A 56 -8.53 -10.19 -7.26
N LEU A 57 -8.43 -10.93 -6.15
CA LEU A 57 -9.35 -12.04 -5.88
C LEU A 57 -10.79 -11.50 -5.81
N PRO A 58 -11.82 -12.23 -6.31
CA PRO A 58 -13.16 -11.66 -6.46
C PRO A 58 -13.76 -11.24 -5.10
N CYS A 59 -13.49 -12.01 -4.05
CA CYS A 59 -13.92 -11.66 -2.69
C CYS A 59 -13.21 -10.41 -2.13
N LYS A 60 -12.00 -10.11 -2.60
CA LYS A 60 -11.21 -8.94 -2.20
C LYS A 60 -11.63 -7.70 -3.00
N ALA A 61 -11.85 -7.83 -4.30
CA ALA A 61 -12.45 -6.80 -5.15
C ALA A 61 -13.80 -6.36 -4.55
N ARG A 62 -14.69 -7.32 -4.25
CA ARG A 62 -15.96 -7.02 -3.58
C ARG A 62 -15.80 -6.25 -2.29
N ARG A 63 -14.85 -6.63 -1.44
CA ARG A 63 -14.65 -5.99 -0.13
C ARG A 63 -14.04 -4.60 -0.21
N PHE A 64 -13.10 -4.35 -1.12
CA PHE A 64 -12.30 -3.12 -1.10
C PHE A 64 -12.64 -2.14 -2.21
N ILE A 65 -13.22 -2.62 -3.32
CA ILE A 65 -13.61 -1.82 -4.48
C ILE A 65 -15.12 -1.59 -4.45
N HIS A 66 -15.94 -2.64 -4.41
CA HIS A 66 -17.40 -2.49 -4.50
C HIS A 66 -18.07 -2.06 -3.18
N LEU A 67 -17.53 -2.49 -2.04
CA LEU A 67 -17.98 -2.05 -0.72
C LEU A 67 -17.06 -0.94 -0.20
N TRP A 68 -17.05 0.18 -0.92
CA TRP A 68 -16.16 1.30 -0.63
C TRP A 68 -16.43 1.91 0.75
N THR A 69 -15.36 2.24 1.46
CA THR A 69 -15.37 2.91 2.76
C THR A 69 -14.36 4.04 2.75
N ASP A 70 -14.41 4.90 3.77
CA ASP A 70 -13.43 5.97 3.96
C ASP A 70 -11.98 5.49 4.05
N THR A 71 -11.75 4.21 4.34
CA THR A 71 -10.39 3.65 4.46
C THR A 71 -10.03 2.74 3.28
N SER A 72 -10.93 2.57 2.30
CA SER A 72 -10.72 1.69 1.15
C SER A 72 -9.51 2.13 0.33
N ILE A 73 -9.36 3.42 0.03
CA ILE A 73 -8.22 3.93 -0.74
C ILE A 73 -6.87 3.63 -0.08
N LEU A 74 -6.74 3.89 1.22
CA LEU A 74 -5.52 3.61 1.99
C LEU A 74 -5.23 2.11 2.05
N THR A 75 -6.29 1.29 2.01
CA THR A 75 -6.18 -0.16 2.03
C THR A 75 -5.74 -0.70 0.67
N ILE A 76 -6.29 -0.16 -0.42
CA ILE A 76 -5.84 -0.43 -1.79
C ILE A 76 -4.37 -0.03 -1.95
N LEU A 77 -3.99 1.17 -1.50
CA LEU A 77 -2.61 1.66 -1.50
C LEU A 77 -1.69 0.69 -0.75
N ARG A 78 -2.07 0.23 0.45
CA ARG A 78 -1.31 -0.80 1.16
C ARG A 78 -1.15 -2.09 0.37
N HIS A 79 -2.19 -2.57 -0.32
CA HIS A 79 -2.10 -3.81 -1.09
C HIS A 79 -1.13 -3.70 -2.26
N ILE A 80 -1.22 -2.61 -3.05
CA ILE A 80 -0.36 -2.42 -4.24
C ILE A 80 1.10 -2.11 -3.86
N LEU A 81 1.34 -1.51 -2.69
CA LEU A 81 2.70 -1.35 -2.17
C LEU A 81 3.29 -2.69 -1.70
N HIS A 82 2.47 -3.50 -1.01
CA HIS A 82 2.93 -4.76 -0.42
C HIS A 82 3.36 -5.78 -1.48
N CYS A 83 2.75 -5.82 -2.67
CA CYS A 83 3.20 -6.72 -3.73
C CYS A 83 4.58 -6.36 -4.30
N HIS A 84 5.13 -5.19 -3.97
CA HIS A 84 6.45 -4.74 -4.41
C HIS A 84 7.43 -4.51 -3.26
N MET A 85 7.21 -5.12 -2.09
CA MET A 85 8.08 -4.98 -0.91
C MET A 85 8.12 -3.55 -0.35
N TYR A 86 7.02 -2.81 -0.48
CA TYR A 86 6.81 -1.54 0.20
C TYR A 86 5.69 -1.66 1.23
N THR A 87 5.74 -0.77 2.21
CA THR A 87 4.72 -0.63 3.24
C THR A 87 4.28 0.82 3.33
N LEU A 88 3.10 1.02 3.93
CA LEU A 88 2.60 2.33 4.26
C LEU A 88 2.76 2.55 5.77
N GLN A 89 3.82 3.24 6.17
CA GLN A 89 4.00 3.66 7.56
C GLN A 89 2.89 4.64 7.93
N LYS A 90 2.40 4.52 9.16
CA LYS A 90 1.38 5.39 9.74
C LYS A 90 1.96 6.07 10.98
N GLU A 91 1.76 7.37 11.12
CA GLU A 91 2.15 8.15 12.29
C GLU A 91 1.05 9.15 12.65
N GLU A 92 0.79 9.33 13.95
CA GLU A 92 -0.08 10.40 14.45
C GLU A 92 0.79 11.56 14.92
N ARG A 93 0.56 12.75 14.37
CA ARG A 93 1.30 13.96 14.73
C ARG A 93 0.37 15.04 15.26
N LEU A 94 0.85 15.83 16.20
CA LEU A 94 0.13 17.00 16.71
C LEU A 94 0.63 18.24 15.98
N TYR A 95 -0.24 18.90 15.23
CA TYR A 95 0.06 20.17 14.57
C TYR A 95 -0.92 21.24 15.03
N LYS A 96 -0.41 22.34 15.63
CA LYS A 96 -1.21 23.43 16.23
C LYS A 96 -2.30 22.92 17.20
N GLY A 97 -1.99 21.90 18.00
CA GLY A 97 -2.92 21.30 18.95
C GLY A 97 -3.96 20.36 18.33
N VAL A 98 -3.96 20.17 17.01
CA VAL A 98 -4.85 19.23 16.31
C VAL A 98 -4.08 17.96 15.99
N LYS A 99 -4.65 16.80 16.34
CA LYS A 99 -4.11 15.49 15.97
C LYS A 99 -4.40 15.23 14.50
N GLN A 100 -3.34 14.96 13.75
CA GLN A 100 -3.39 14.64 12.33
C GLN A 100 -2.76 13.27 12.11
N LEU A 101 -3.41 12.48 11.25
CA LEU A 101 -2.92 11.17 10.89
C LEU A 101 -2.20 11.23 9.55
N LEU A 102 -0.93 10.88 9.58
CA LEU A 102 -0.04 10.93 8.43
C LEU A 102 0.43 9.53 8.04
N TYR A 103 0.77 9.41 6.77
CA TYR A 103 1.26 8.20 6.15
C TYR A 103 2.53 8.49 5.35
N GLN A 104 3.34 7.47 5.15
CA GLN A 104 4.56 7.54 4.33
C GLN A 104 4.78 6.20 3.64
N ILE A 105 5.13 6.24 2.35
CA ILE A 105 5.56 5.05 1.62
C ILE A 105 6.99 4.73 2.04
N GLN A 106 7.27 3.48 2.40
CA GLN A 106 8.61 3.04 2.76
C GLN A 106 8.92 1.65 2.22
N PRO A 107 10.18 1.37 1.86
CA PRO A 107 10.62 0.01 1.66
C PRO A 107 10.32 -0.82 2.90
N MET A 108 9.75 -2.00 2.71
CA MET A 108 9.55 -2.94 3.80
C MET A 108 10.93 -3.36 4.30
N LYS A 109 11.24 -3.04 5.56
CA LYS A 109 12.46 -3.55 6.19
C LYS A 109 12.37 -5.07 6.20
N GLY A 110 13.12 -5.74 5.34
CA GLY A 110 13.30 -7.18 5.44
C GLY A 110 13.94 -7.51 6.79
N ARG A 111 13.83 -8.78 7.21
CA ARG A 111 14.76 -9.34 8.22
C ARG A 111 16.12 -9.55 7.55
N PHE A 112 16.71 -8.50 7.02
CA PHE A 112 18.08 -8.52 6.55
C PHE A 112 18.83 -7.62 7.51
N ASP A 113 19.76 -8.21 8.25
CA ASP A 113 20.77 -7.40 8.89
C ASP A 113 21.59 -6.70 7.79
N LEU A 114 22.37 -5.70 8.18
CA LEU A 114 23.28 -5.00 7.26
C LEU A 114 24.44 -5.90 6.78
N SER A 115 24.45 -7.20 7.14
CA SER A 115 25.44 -8.19 6.75
C SER A 115 24.94 -9.17 5.68
N GLY A 116 23.63 -9.18 5.38
CA GLY A 116 23.01 -10.05 4.36
C GLY A 116 22.72 -11.47 4.83
N ALA A 117 22.78 -11.77 6.13
CA ALA A 117 22.53 -13.12 6.65
C ALA A 117 21.04 -13.36 6.98
N ASN A 118 20.48 -14.48 6.49
CA ASN A 118 19.16 -14.96 6.89
C ASN A 118 19.24 -15.62 8.28
N LEU A 119 18.46 -15.11 9.25
CA LEU A 119 18.26 -15.77 10.53
C LEU A 119 17.23 -16.91 10.38
N GLU A 120 17.72 -18.10 10.06
CA GLU A 120 17.06 -19.33 10.49
C GLU A 120 17.58 -19.66 11.89
N VAL A 121 16.80 -19.33 12.92
CA VAL A 121 17.05 -19.81 14.27
C VAL A 121 16.31 -21.13 14.41
N SER A 122 17.02 -22.24 14.25
CA SER A 122 16.60 -23.55 14.71
C SER A 122 16.71 -23.58 16.23
N PHE A 123 15.62 -23.92 16.91
CA PHE A 123 15.67 -24.32 18.31
C PHE A 123 15.72 -25.85 18.32
N ASP A 124 16.89 -26.39 18.68
CA ASP A 124 17.03 -27.79 19.08
C ASP A 124 16.46 -28.02 20.49
#